data_AF-A0A8J5BVM2-F1
#
_entry.id   AF-A0A8J5BVM2-F1
#
_cell.length_a   1.000
_cell.length_b   1.000
_cell.length_c   1.000
_cell.angle_alpha   90.00
_cell.angle_beta   90.00
_cell.angle_gamma   90.00
#
_symmetry.space_group_name_H-M   'P 1'
#
loop_
_entity.id
_entity.type
_entity.pdbx_description
1 polymer ?
#
loop_
_entity_poly.entity_id
_entity_poly.type
_entity_poly.pdbx_seq_one_letter_code
_entity_poly.pdbx_strand_id
1 'polypeptide(L)'
;MIKFLGKRPTNVKVDHTPRPHPMSPTGSLPPSFTAATIPLNKGASSNYSPPGEGEFGARSQLSKRFQYRPFSEIEINEVNSGGAFF
;
A
#
# COMPACT_ATOMS: atom_id res chain seq x y z
N MET A 1 45.33 -14.53 5.02
CA MET A 1 44.95 -13.79 3.79
C MET A 1 43.52 -14.18 3.43
N ILE A 2 42.59 -13.22 3.33
CA ILE A 2 41.20 -13.49 2.94
C ILE A 2 41.08 -13.49 1.41
N LYS A 3 40.32 -14.45 0.85
CA LYS A 3 40.06 -14.56 -0.60
C LYS A 3 38.66 -14.02 -0.89
N PHE A 4 38.57 -13.00 -1.75
CA PHE A 4 37.30 -12.46 -2.22
C PHE A 4 36.78 -13.31 -3.37
N LEU A 5 35.88 -14.24 -3.07
CA LEU A 5 35.06 -14.89 -4.09
C LEU A 5 34.12 -13.82 -4.65
N GLY A 6 34.03 -13.72 -5.98
CA GLY A 6 33.28 -12.66 -6.68
C GLY A 6 31.78 -12.59 -6.34
N LYS A 7 31.04 -11.77 -7.09
CA LYS A 7 29.60 -11.56 -6.86
C LYS A 7 28.85 -12.90 -6.92
N ARG A 8 28.27 -13.33 -5.80
CA ARG A 8 27.42 -14.53 -5.74
C ARG A 8 26.22 -14.32 -6.68
N PRO A 9 25.82 -15.32 -7.48
CA PRO A 9 24.63 -15.19 -8.31
C PRO A 9 23.42 -14.98 -7.38
N THR A 10 22.70 -13.88 -7.55
CA THR A 10 21.38 -13.72 -6.94
C THR A 10 20.45 -14.66 -7.69
N ASN A 11 19.72 -15.53 -6.97
CA ASN A 11 18.77 -16.41 -7.64
C ASN A 11 17.68 -15.56 -8.29
N VAL A 12 17.70 -15.46 -9.63
CA VAL A 12 16.86 -14.51 -10.39
C VAL A 12 15.42 -15.04 -10.54
N LYS A 13 15.16 -16.31 -10.20
CA LYS A 13 13.84 -16.94 -10.39
C LYS A 13 13.38 -17.59 -9.10
N VAL A 14 12.95 -16.75 -8.17
CA VAL A 14 12.18 -17.19 -6.99
C VAL A 14 10.74 -17.46 -7.43
N ASP A 15 10.22 -18.61 -7.04
CA ASP A 15 8.81 -18.94 -7.25
C ASP A 15 7.94 -18.15 -6.26
N HIS A 16 7.17 -17.21 -6.77
CA HIS A 16 6.26 -16.37 -5.99
C HIS A 16 4.80 -16.86 -6.05
N THR A 17 4.57 -18.10 -6.49
CA THR A 17 3.22 -18.69 -6.42
C THR A 17 2.72 -18.62 -4.98
N PRO A 18 1.52 -18.04 -4.74
CA PRO A 18 0.95 -18.01 -3.39
C PRO A 18 0.77 -19.46 -2.93
N ARG A 19 1.22 -19.75 -1.71
CA ARG A 19 1.20 -21.08 -1.12
C ARG A 19 0.57 -21.01 0.27
N PRO A 20 -0.19 -22.04 0.68
CA PRO A 20 -0.71 -22.10 2.04
C PRO A 20 0.46 -22.17 3.03
N HIS A 21 0.32 -21.53 4.18
CA HIS A 21 1.30 -21.63 5.26
C HIS A 21 1.31 -23.07 5.80
N PRO A 22 2.48 -23.67 6.09
CA PRO A 22 2.56 -25.05 6.59
C PRO A 22 1.83 -25.26 7.93
N MET A 23 1.66 -24.21 8.74
CA MET A 23 0.88 -24.25 9.99
C MET A 23 -0.58 -23.78 9.80
N SER A 24 -1.11 -23.74 8.57
CA SER A 24 -2.50 -23.36 8.36
C SER A 24 -3.43 -24.44 8.94
N PRO A 25 -4.43 -24.09 9.77
CA PRO A 25 -5.41 -25.05 10.28
C PRO A 25 -6.21 -25.77 9.19
N THR A 26 -6.40 -25.12 8.03
CA THR A 26 -7.17 -25.66 6.90
C THR A 26 -6.31 -26.19 5.76
N GLY A 27 -5.01 -25.85 5.73
CA GLY A 27 -4.08 -26.27 4.67
C GLY A 27 -4.39 -25.71 3.27
N SER A 28 -5.39 -24.84 3.11
CA SER A 28 -5.83 -24.30 1.82
C SER A 28 -5.66 -22.78 1.75
N LEU A 29 -5.36 -22.26 0.57
CA LEU A 29 -5.46 -20.82 0.30
C LEU A 29 -6.94 -20.41 0.22
N PRO A 30 -7.29 -19.18 0.63
CA PRO A 30 -8.62 -18.64 0.38
C PRO A 30 -8.92 -18.59 -1.13
N PRO A 31 -10.19 -18.71 -1.55
CA PRO A 31 -10.57 -18.74 -2.97
C PRO A 31 -10.23 -17.44 -3.74
N SER A 32 -10.03 -16.33 -3.03
CA SER A 32 -9.54 -15.08 -3.61
C SER A 32 -8.11 -15.16 -4.17
N PHE A 33 -7.30 -16.15 -3.75
CA PHE A 33 -5.91 -16.32 -4.17
C PHE A 33 -5.77 -17.23 -5.42
N THR A 34 -6.73 -18.12 -5.69
CA THR A 34 -6.68 -19.02 -6.86
C THR A 34 -7.21 -18.36 -8.14
N ALA A 35 -7.80 -17.18 -8.06
CA ALA A 35 -8.27 -16.38 -9.20
C ALA A 35 -7.14 -15.74 -10.05
N ALA A 36 -5.88 -16.20 -9.89
CA ALA A 36 -4.67 -15.53 -10.34
C ALA A 36 -4.02 -16.14 -11.59
N THR A 37 -4.81 -16.40 -12.65
CA THR A 37 -4.31 -16.33 -14.04
C THR A 37 -4.42 -14.90 -14.57
N ILE A 38 -4.43 -13.90 -13.69
CA ILE A 38 -4.51 -12.49 -14.07
C ILE A 38 -3.25 -11.82 -13.54
N PRO A 39 -2.38 -11.26 -14.42
CA PRO A 39 -1.28 -10.42 -13.96
C PRO A 39 -1.91 -9.32 -13.11
N LEU A 40 -1.49 -9.23 -11.84
CA LEU A 40 -2.03 -8.28 -10.87
C LEU A 40 -1.53 -6.85 -11.19
N ASN A 41 -1.93 -6.35 -12.35
CA ASN A 41 -2.02 -4.93 -12.66
C ASN A 41 -3.51 -4.57 -12.64
N LYS A 42 -4.16 -4.80 -11.51
CA LYS A 42 -5.44 -4.18 -11.18
C LYS A 42 -5.17 -3.39 -9.92
N GLY A 43 -4.98 -2.08 -10.08
CA GLY A 43 -5.03 -1.14 -8.98
C GLY A 43 -6.22 -1.53 -8.12
N ALA A 44 -5.98 -1.74 -6.83
CA ALA A 44 -6.92 -2.32 -5.89
C ALA A 44 -8.31 -1.76 -6.17
N SER A 45 -9.17 -2.54 -6.85
CA SER A 45 -10.57 -2.22 -6.95
C SER A 45 -11.08 -2.50 -5.55
N SER A 46 -10.95 -1.49 -4.69
CA SER A 46 -11.60 -1.46 -3.39
C SER A 46 -13.03 -1.90 -3.65
N ASN A 47 -13.47 -2.95 -2.97
CA ASN A 47 -14.88 -3.30 -2.91
C ASN A 47 -15.56 -2.18 -2.13
N TYR A 48 -15.78 -1.06 -2.81
CA TYR A 48 -16.38 0.11 -2.22
C TYR A 48 -17.86 -0.18 -2.03
N SER A 49 -18.23 -0.50 -0.81
CA SER A 49 -19.60 -0.41 -0.37
C SER A 49 -19.87 1.04 0.02
N PRO A 50 -21.01 1.64 -0.42
CA PRO A 50 -21.40 2.94 0.08
C PRO A 50 -21.55 2.87 1.60
N PRO A 51 -21.15 3.94 2.33
CA PRO A 51 -21.29 3.99 3.78
C PRO A 51 -22.77 3.84 4.19
N GLY A 52 -23.03 3.13 5.28
CA GLY A 52 -24.37 2.99 5.86
C GLY A 52 -24.90 4.29 6.48
N GLU A 53 -26.14 4.27 6.96
CA GLU A 53 -26.72 5.42 7.67
C GLU A 53 -25.88 5.79 8.90
N GLY A 54 -25.39 7.04 8.95
CA GLY A 54 -24.52 7.53 10.02
C GLY A 54 -23.04 7.18 9.84
N GLU A 55 -22.67 6.41 8.81
CA GLU A 55 -21.28 6.21 8.41
C GLU A 55 -20.87 7.26 7.37
N PHE A 56 -19.59 7.65 7.39
CA PHE A 56 -19.07 8.66 6.48
C PHE A 56 -17.94 8.06 5.64
N GLY A 57 -18.09 8.10 4.32
CA GLY A 57 -17.13 7.53 3.37
C GLY A 57 -15.86 8.38 3.22
N ALA A 58 -15.88 9.62 3.71
CA ALA A 58 -14.75 10.52 3.68
C ALA A 58 -14.70 11.41 4.93
N ARG A 59 -13.49 11.77 5.37
CA ARG A 59 -13.26 12.70 6.49
C ARG A 59 -13.88 14.09 6.24
N SER A 60 -14.03 14.51 4.98
CA SER A 60 -14.66 15.78 4.59
C SER A 60 -16.15 15.85 4.96
N GLN A 61 -16.80 14.70 5.13
CA GLN A 61 -18.21 14.62 5.54
C GLN A 61 -18.39 14.67 7.07
N LEU A 62 -17.29 14.55 7.84
CA LEU A 62 -17.28 14.68 9.30
C LEU A 62 -17.18 16.15 9.73
N SER A 63 -17.46 16.42 11.02
CA SER A 63 -17.21 17.73 11.63
C SER A 63 -15.77 18.20 11.45
N LYS A 64 -15.55 19.53 11.36
CA LYS A 64 -14.24 20.20 11.17
C LYS A 64 -13.15 19.69 12.11
N ARG A 65 -13.52 19.23 13.31
CA ARG A 65 -12.58 18.65 14.29
C ARG A 65 -11.85 17.40 13.76
N PHE A 66 -12.46 16.63 12.86
CA PHE A 66 -11.93 15.39 12.30
C PHE A 66 -11.35 15.56 10.89
N GLN A 67 -11.43 16.78 10.34
CA GLN A 67 -10.86 17.11 9.05
C GLN A 67 -9.38 17.50 9.22
N TYR A 68 -8.55 17.21 8.21
CA TYR A 68 -7.20 17.75 8.17
C TYR A 68 -7.25 19.28 8.04
N ARG A 69 -6.29 19.98 8.65
CA ARG A 69 -6.15 21.42 8.45
C ARG A 69 -5.70 21.64 6.99
N PRO A 70 -6.40 22.46 6.20
CA PRO A 70 -5.90 22.82 4.88
C PRO A 70 -4.62 23.65 5.05
N PHE A 71 -3.59 23.37 4.25
CA PHE A 71 -2.41 24.21 4.20
C PHE A 71 -2.79 25.58 3.61
N SER A 72 -2.33 26.64 4.24
CA SER A 72 -2.44 28.00 3.70
C SER A 72 -1.51 28.18 2.50
N GLU A 73 -1.83 29.11 1.61
CA GLU A 73 -0.98 29.44 0.45
C GLU A 73 0.43 29.84 0.88
N ILE A 74 0.56 30.50 2.03
CA ILE A 74 1.83 30.92 2.61
C ILE A 74 2.66 29.69 3.02
N GLU A 75 2.08 28.75 3.77
CA GLU A 75 2.79 27.51 4.17
C GLU A 75 3.22 26.68 2.94
N ILE A 76 2.38 26.61 1.91
CA ILE A 76 2.71 25.92 0.66
C ILE A 76 3.90 26.60 -0.02
N ASN A 77 3.89 27.94 -0.10
CA ASN A 77 4.97 28.71 -0.68
C ASN A 77 6.26 28.57 0.12
N GLU A 78 6.19 28.56 1.45
CA GLU A 78 7.34 28.35 2.33
C GLU A 78 7.95 26.96 2.15
N VAL A 79 7.13 25.91 2.04
CA VAL A 79 7.64 24.56 1.75
C VAL A 79 8.30 24.51 0.37
N ASN A 80 7.68 25.10 -0.65
CA ASN A 80 8.21 25.12 -2.01
C ASN A 80 9.47 25.98 -2.15
N SER A 81 9.58 27.08 -1.40
CA SER A 81 10.75 27.95 -1.35
C SER A 81 11.84 27.44 -0.39
N GLY A 82 11.56 26.38 0.37
CA GLY A 82 12.48 25.79 1.35
C GLY A 82 12.66 26.64 2.60
N GLY A 83 11.70 27.50 2.94
CA GLY A 83 11.73 28.38 4.11
C GLY A 83 12.79 29.49 4.03
N ALA A 84 13.43 29.66 2.86
CA ALA A 84 14.41 30.68 2.61
C ALA A 84 13.73 31.89 1.95
N PHE A 85 13.27 32.83 2.76
CA PHE A 85 13.08 34.20 2.28
C PHE A 85 14.46 34.87 2.31
N PHE A 86 14.91 35.35 1.14
CA PHE A 86 16.13 36.16 0.98
C PHE A 86 15.87 37.64 1.28
#